data_AF-A0AA40XAD5-F1
#
_entry.id   AF-A0AA40XAD5-F1
#
_cell.length_a   1.000
_cell.length_b   1.000
_cell.length_c   1.000
_cell.angle_alpha   90.00
_cell.angle_beta   90.00
_cell.angle_gamma   90.00
#
_symmetry.space_group_name_H-M   'P 1'
#
loop_
_entity.id
_entity.type
_entity.pdbx_description
1 polymer ?
#
loop_
_entity_poly.entity_id
_entity_poly.type
_entity_poly.pdbx_seq_one_letter_code
_entity_poly.pdbx_strand_id
1 'polypeptide(L)' 'MENVYVVRLGNLYYQGRDFNLTNNYGYKMTDNLNDAILSEDFDAVKKIAEETGGKAYKINLEEVE' A
#
# COMPACT_ATOMS: atom_id res chain seq x y z
N MET A 1 18.75 -3.05 8.06
CA MET A 1 17.58 -3.44 7.27
C MET A 1 16.59 -2.29 7.33
N GLU A 2 16.38 -1.62 6.21
CA GLU A 2 15.31 -0.62 6.10
C GLU A 2 13.97 -1.34 6.25
N ASN A 3 13.07 -0.76 7.04
CA ASN A 3 11.74 -1.32 7.21
C ASN A 3 10.91 -0.90 6.00
N VAL A 4 10.31 -1.87 5.32
CA VAL A 4 9.40 -1.61 4.21
C VAL A 4 7.97 -1.86 4.68
N TYR A 5 7.04 -0.99 4.26
CA TYR A 5 5.66 -1.01 4.70
C TYR A 5 4.69 -1.05 3.51
N VAL A 6 3.51 -1.62 3.75
CA VAL A 6 2.41 -1.72 2.79
C VAL A 6 1.08 -1.41 3.47
N VAL A 7 0.11 -0.85 2.73
CA VAL A 7 -1.27 -0.72 3.20
C VAL A 7 -2.09 -1.93 2.74
N ARG A 8 -2.85 -2.52 3.66
CA ARG A 8 -3.77 -3.62 3.39
C ARG A 8 -5.18 -3.33 3.92
N LEU A 9 -6.19 -3.60 3.10
CA LEU A 9 -7.62 -3.55 3.45
C LEU A 9 -8.24 -4.92 3.14
N GLY A 10 -8.53 -5.71 4.17
CA GLY A 10 -9.01 -7.08 3.99
C GLY A 10 -7.96 -7.94 3.26
N ASN A 11 -8.26 -8.39 2.05
CA ASN A 11 -7.33 -9.17 1.20
C ASN A 11 -6.71 -8.33 0.07
N LEU A 12 -6.86 -7.00 0.12
CA LEU A 12 -6.36 -6.10 -0.91
C LEU A 12 -5.19 -5.27 -0.38
N TYR A 13 -4.25 -4.96 -1.26
CA TYR A 13 -3.08 -4.13 -1.05
C TYR A 13 -3.20 -2.83 -1.85
N TYR A 14 -2.64 -1.75 -1.30
CA TYR A 14 -2.61 -0.47 -1.97
C TYR A 14 -1.69 -0.48 -3.20
N GLN A 15 -2.21 -0.07 -4.36
CA GLN A 15 -1.50 -0.04 -5.64
C GLN A 15 -1.23 1.39 -6.15
N GLY A 16 -1.74 2.42 -5.49
CA GLY A 16 -1.56 3.80 -5.91
C GLY A 16 -2.86 4.57 -6.05
N ARG A 17 -2.78 5.75 -6.65
CA ARG A 17 -3.96 6.54 -7.02
C ARG A 17 -4.26 6.28 -8.49
N ASP A 18 -5.54 6.10 -8.80
CA ASP A 18 -6.02 6.05 -10.18
C ASP A 18 -6.88 7.27 -10.46
N PHE A 19 -6.74 7.80 -11.67
CA PHE A 19 -7.53 8.92 -12.15
C PHE A 19 -8.73 8.33 -12.90
N ASN A 20 -9.85 8.16 -12.19
CA ASN A 20 -11.04 7.59 -12.80
C ASN A 20 -11.64 8.57 -13.82
N LEU A 21 -12.32 8.02 -14.84
CA LEU A 21 -13.04 8.76 -15.91
C LEU A 21 -13.99 9.86 -15.39
N THR A 22 -14.34 9.83 -14.10
CA THR A 22 -15.19 10.80 -13.40
C THR A 22 -14.42 11.98 -12.79
N ASN A 23 -13.14 12.20 -13.16
CA ASN A 23 -12.29 13.29 -12.66
C ASN A 23 -12.07 13.26 -11.13
N ASN A 24 -12.21 12.09 -10.49
CA ASN A 24 -12.06 11.96 -9.05
C ASN A 24 -10.84 11.08 -8.74
N TYR A 25 -10.00 11.54 -7.81
CA TYR A 25 -8.84 10.78 -7.34
C TYR A 25 -9.32 9.65 -6.43
N GLY A 26 -9.21 8.41 -6.90
CA GLY A 26 -9.51 7.21 -6.13
C GLY A 26 -8.25 6.48 -5.72
N TYR A 27 -8.34 5.72 -4.63
CA TYR A 27 -7.30 4.76 -4.27
C TYR A 27 -7.52 3.44 -5.00
N LYS A 28 -6.47 2.98 -5.68
CA LYS A 28 -6.43 1.69 -6.36
C LYS A 28 -5.90 0.64 -5.41
N MET A 29 -6.54 -0.53 -5.45
CA MET A 29 -6.19 -1.68 -4.65
C MET A 29 -6.03 -2.90 -5.56
N THR A 30 -5.16 -3.83 -5.17
CA THR A 30 -4.85 -5.09 -5.88
C THR A 30 -4.91 -6.26 -4.90
N ASP A 31 -5.24 -7.46 -5.33
CA ASP A 31 -5.14 -8.67 -4.50
C ASP A 31 -3.74 -9.31 -4.55
N ASN A 32 -2.82 -8.75 -5.35
CA ASN A 32 -1.45 -9.23 -5.51
C ASN A 32 -0.43 -8.30 -4.82
N LEU A 33 0.32 -8.85 -3.86
CA LEU A 33 1.37 -8.10 -3.15
C LEU A 33 2.48 -7.58 -4.09
N ASN A 34 2.79 -8.29 -5.17
CA ASN A 34 3.85 -7.88 -6.11
C ASN A 34 3.50 -6.59 -6.87
N ASP A 35 2.20 -6.28 -6.98
CA ASP A 35 1.72 -5.08 -7.65
C ASP A 35 1.43 -3.95 -6.63
N ALA A 36 1.69 -4.18 -5.35
CA ALA A 36 1.46 -3.20 -4.30
C ALA A 36 2.58 -2.15 -4.24
N ILE A 37 2.22 -0.93 -3.82
CA ILE A 37 3.21 0.08 -3.48
C ILE A 37 3.79 -0.23 -2.11
N LEU A 38 5.09 -0.48 -2.12
CA LEU A 38 5.91 -0.64 -0.93
C LEU A 38 6.65 0.68 -0.64
N SER A 39 6.70 1.08 0.62
CA SER A 39 7.33 2.35 1.02
C SER A 39 8.07 2.20 2.34
N GLU A 40 9.21 2.86 2.47
CA GLU A 40 9.97 2.96 3.72
C GLU A 40 9.44 4.08 4.65
N ASP A 41 8.69 5.03 4.08
CA ASP A 41 8.04 6.11 4.84
C ASP A 41 6.78 5.58 5.52
N PHE A 42 6.90 5.27 6.81
CA PHE A 42 5.79 4.78 7.63
C PHE A 42 4.67 5.81 7.79
N ASP A 43 4.99 7.09 7.92
CA ASP A 43 3.98 8.13 8.16
C ASP A 43 3.10 8.32 6.91
N ALA A 44 3.70 8.26 5.72
CA ALA A 44 2.96 8.25 4.45
C ALA A 44 2.05 7.02 4.33
N VAL A 45 2.55 5.82 4.64
CA VAL A 45 1.76 4.58 4.60
C VAL A 45 0.61 4.62 5.61
N LYS A 46 0.87 5.12 6.83
CA LYS A 46 -0.15 5.25 7.87
C LYS A 46 -1.28 6.18 7.44
N LYS A 47 -0.94 7.32 6.82
CA LYS A 47 -1.95 8.26 6.28
C LYS A 47 -2.83 7.60 5.22
N ILE A 48 -2.24 6.85 4.29
CA ILE A 48 -3.00 6.13 3.25
C ILE A 48 -3.89 5.06 3.89
N ALA A 49 -3.40 4.35 4.91
CA ALA A 49 -4.21 3.37 5.64
C ALA A 49 -5.44 4.01 6.30
N GLU A 50 -5.28 5.16 6.95
CA GLU A 50 -6.39 5.91 7.56
C GLU A 50 -7.40 6.38 6.51
N GLU A 51 -6.93 6.92 5.39
CA GLU A 51 -7.80 7.43 4.31
C GLU A 51 -8.53 6.32 3.55
N THR A 52 -7.96 5.11 3.50
CA THR A 52 -8.58 3.93 2.85
C THR A 52 -9.40 3.06 3.81
N GLY A 53 -9.34 3.32 5.12
CA GLY A 53 -9.87 2.44 6.15
C GLY A 53 -9.10 1.12 6.31
N GLY A 54 -7.91 1.03 5.71
CA GLY A 54 -7.01 -0.11 5.81
C GLY A 54 -6.10 -0.06 7.04
N LYS A 55 -5.03 -0.85 7.02
CA LYS A 55 -3.99 -0.87 8.04
C LYS A 55 -2.61 -0.93 7.39
N ALA A 56 -1.63 -0.30 8.03
CA ALA A 56 -0.22 -0.39 7.64
C ALA A 56 0.39 -1.69 8.21
N TYR A 57 1.13 -2.40 7.37
CA TYR A 57 1.87 -3.61 7.74
C TYR A 57 3.35 -3.40 7.41
N LYS A 58 4.21 -3.86 8.31
CA LYS A 58 5.65 -3.99 8.05
C LYS A 58 5.90 -5.30 7.31
N ILE A 59 6.69 -5.24 6.24
CA ILE A 59 7.21 -6.38 5.49
C ILE A 59 8.62 -6.67 5.98
N ASN A 60 8.90 -7.94 6.23
CA ASN A 60 10.25 -8.42 6.47
C ASN A 60 10.83 -8.86 5.11
N LEU A 61 11.89 -8.20 4.67
CA LEU A 61 12.64 -8.59 3.48
C LEU A 61 13.79 -9.50 3.89
N GLU A 62 13.90 -10.63 3.22
CA GLU A 62 14.97 -11.60 3.39
C GLU A 62 15.72 -11.72 2.06
N GLU A 63 17.05 -11.72 2.11
CA GLU A 63 17.89 -11.98 0.95
C GLU A 63 17.79 -13.46 0.58
N VAL A 64 17.64 -13.75 -0.71
CA VAL A 64 17.54 -15.13 -1.22
C VAL A 64 18.72 -15.34 -2.18
N GLU A 65 19.50 -16.39 -1.94
CA GLU A 65 20.64 -16.82 -2.78
C GLU A 65 20.20 -17.60 -4.04
#